data_AF-A0A2W6N8J4-F1
#
_entry.id   AF-A0A2W6N8J4-F1
#
_cell.length_a   1.000
_cell.length_b   1.000
_cell.length_c   1.000
_cell.angle_alpha   90.00
_cell.angle_beta   90.00
_cell.angle_gamma   90.00
#
_symmetry.space_group_name_H-M   'P 1'
#
loop_
_entity.id
_entity.type
_entity.pdbx_description
1 polymer ?
#
loop_
_entity_poly.entity_id
_entity_poly.type
_entity_poly.pdbx_seq_one_letter_code
_entity_poly.pdbx_strand_id
1 'polypeptide(L)'
;MSNIRSYIEDHLKNKGYKLQQFSEIVDINVGTLSAIIKGTRLISMNQLDQIASAMGLEQGHFYDIYGVECFIESAPHWRRLEPFIYRCINVCLNAKNINTLNAWLCASIVYF
;
A
#
# COMPACT_ATOMS: atom_id res chain seq x y z
N MET A 1 -11.63 10.97 5.70
CA MET A 1 -11.22 9.73 5.02
C MET A 1 -9.93 9.25 5.64
N SER A 2 -9.89 7.99 6.08
CA SER A 2 -8.65 7.37 6.58
C SER A 2 -7.78 7.03 5.37
N ASN A 3 -6.63 7.69 5.25
CA ASN A 3 -5.63 7.43 4.21
C ASN A 3 -4.44 6.68 4.81
N ILE A 4 -3.60 6.08 3.97
CA ILE A 4 -2.46 5.26 4.43
C ILE A 4 -1.52 6.05 5.34
N ARG A 5 -1.36 7.36 5.12
CA ARG A 5 -0.50 8.22 5.93
C ARG A 5 -1.03 8.37 7.35
N SER A 6 -2.34 8.56 7.51
CA SER A 6 -2.98 8.61 8.83
C SER A 6 -2.79 7.30 9.60
N TYR A 7 -2.88 6.15 8.93
CA TYR A 7 -2.58 4.85 9.57
C TYR A 7 -1.14 4.75 10.08
N ILE A 8 -0.18 5.25 9.29
CA ILE A 8 1.22 5.30 9.68
C ILE A 8 1.40 6.23 10.89
N GLU A 9 0.86 7.45 10.83
CA GLU A 9 0.96 8.43 11.93
C GLU A 9 0.36 7.91 13.24
N ASP A 10 -0.82 7.29 13.19
CA ASP A 10 -1.46 6.68 14.34
C ASP A 10 -0.61 5.53 14.90
N HIS A 11 0.02 4.72 14.04
CA HIS A 11 0.91 3.66 14.48
C HIS A 11 2.15 4.19 15.19
N LEU A 12 2.82 5.21 14.64
CA LEU A 12 3.96 5.85 15.31
C LEU A 12 3.56 6.39 16.68
N LYS A 13 2.41 7.07 16.77
CA LYS A 13 1.90 7.65 18.01
C LYS A 13 1.58 6.59 19.05
N ASN A 14 0.87 5.53 18.66
CA ASN A 14 0.46 4.44 19.56
C ASN A 14 1.64 3.63 20.08
N LYS A 15 2.68 3.44 19.26
CA LYS A 15 3.91 2.73 19.66
C LYS A 15 4.97 3.63 20.30
N GLY A 16 4.78 4.95 20.27
CA GLY A 16 5.76 5.92 20.76
C GLY A 16 7.05 5.96 19.92
N TYR A 17 7.00 5.56 18.65
CA TYR A 17 8.16 5.53 17.77
C TYR A 17 8.52 6.92 17.26
N LYS A 18 9.83 7.24 17.29
CA LYS A 18 10.37 8.32 16.48
C LYS A 18 10.44 7.88 15.02
N LEU A 19 10.32 8.83 14.09
CA LEU A 19 10.39 8.56 12.65
C LEU A 19 11.65 7.79 12.25
N GLN A 20 12.79 8.10 12.86
CA GLN A 20 14.06 7.41 12.61
C GLN A 20 14.01 5.93 13.02
N GLN A 21 13.47 5.63 14.21
CA GLN A 21 13.33 4.25 14.69
C GLN A 21 12.40 3.46 13.77
N PHE A 22 11.29 4.06 13.35
CA PHE A 22 10.37 3.40 12.42
C PHE A 22 11.01 3.18 11.04
N SER A 23 11.85 4.12 10.58
CA SER A 23 12.59 3.98 9.32
C SER A 23 13.56 2.78 9.31
N GLU A 24 14.17 2.49 10.46
CA GLU A 24 15.03 1.32 10.65
C GLU A 24 14.23 0.01 10.67
N ILE A 25 13.04 0.01 11.29
CA ILE A 25 12.15 -1.16 11.35
C ILE A 25 11.62 -1.52 9.95
N VAL A 26 11.19 -0.50 9.19
CA VAL A 26 10.59 -0.68 7.85
C VAL A 26 11.66 -0.90 6.77
N ASP A 27 12.93 -0.66 7.09
CA ASP A 27 14.05 -0.63 6.14
C ASP A 27 13.78 0.32 4.96
N ILE A 28 13.35 1.54 5.29
CA ILE A 28 13.15 2.64 4.34
C ILE A 28 13.95 3.84 4.82
N ASN A 29 14.67 4.50 3.91
CA ASN A 29 15.38 5.72 4.25
C ASN A 29 14.46 6.75 4.92
N VAL A 30 14.88 7.30 6.05
CA VAL A 30 14.10 8.25 6.86
C VAL A 30 13.57 9.46 6.06
N GLY A 31 14.34 9.97 5.09
CA GLY A 31 13.92 11.07 4.21
C GLY A 31 12.82 10.64 3.25
N THR A 32 12.88 9.40 2.75
CA THR A 32 11.83 8.81 1.91
C THR A 32 10.55 8.58 2.72
N LEU A 33 10.68 8.03 3.93
CA LEU A 33 9.56 7.82 4.83
C LEU A 33 8.90 9.14 5.26
N SER A 34 9.72 10.17 5.53
CA SER A 34 9.23 11.53 5.81
C SER A 34 8.43 12.11 4.64
N ALA A 35 8.93 11.97 3.41
CA ALA A 35 8.24 12.46 2.21
C ALA A 35 6.92 11.71 1.95
N ILE A 36 6.87 10.42 2.28
CA ILE A 36 5.65 9.60 2.22
C ILE A 36 4.59 10.13 3.20
N ILE A 37 4.96 10.32 4.47
CA ILE A 37 4.05 10.78 5.54
C ILE A 37 3.55 12.20 5.23
N LYS A 38 4.43 13.09 4.74
CA LYS A 38 4.06 14.44 4.30
C LYS A 38 3.23 14.45 3.01
N GLY A 39 3.11 13.32 2.31
CA GLY A 39 2.41 13.20 1.04
C GLY A 39 3.08 13.85 -0.17
N THR A 40 4.32 14.33 -0.02
CA THR A 40 5.11 14.87 -1.13
C THR A 40 5.66 13.78 -2.05
N ARG A 41 5.71 12.54 -1.57
CA ARG A 41 6.10 11.36 -2.34
C ARG A 41 5.02 10.29 -2.29
N LEU A 42 4.76 9.68 -3.44
CA LEU A 42 3.85 8.55 -3.58
C LEU A 42 4.54 7.26 -3.14
N ILE A 43 3.80 6.41 -2.43
CA ILE A 43 4.26 5.14 -1.87
C ILE A 43 4.42 4.13 -3.02
N SER A 44 5.55 3.42 -3.12
CA SER A 44 5.66 2.28 -4.04
C SER A 44 5.01 1.04 -3.44
N MET A 45 4.59 0.08 -4.26
CA MET A 45 4.08 -1.19 -3.73
C MET A 45 5.08 -1.81 -2.73
N ASN A 46 6.35 -1.98 -3.08
CA ASN A 46 7.33 -2.57 -2.15
C ASN A 46 7.35 -1.87 -0.77
N GLN A 47 7.32 -0.54 -0.77
CA GLN A 47 7.28 0.24 0.46
C GLN A 47 5.98 0.04 1.25
N LEU A 48 4.84 -0.09 0.56
CA LEU A 48 3.55 -0.38 1.20
C LEU A 48 3.59 -1.71 1.96
N ASP A 49 4.13 -2.77 1.35
CA ASP A 49 4.25 -4.09 1.99
C ASP A 49 5.26 -4.06 3.15
N GLN A 50 6.39 -3.36 2.99
CA GLN A 50 7.35 -3.18 4.09
C GLN A 50 6.70 -2.48 5.28
N ILE A 51 5.93 -1.41 5.03
CA ILE A 51 5.20 -0.66 6.07
C ILE A 51 4.16 -1.55 6.74
N ALA A 52 3.34 -2.27 5.97
CA ALA A 52 2.34 -3.19 6.51
C ALA A 52 2.97 -4.26 7.39
N SER A 53 4.05 -4.89 6.93
CA SER A 53 4.80 -5.89 7.68
C SER A 53 5.40 -5.34 8.97
N ALA A 54 6.03 -4.16 8.92
CA ALA A 54 6.57 -3.48 10.09
C ALA A 54 5.49 -3.09 11.11
N MET A 55 4.26 -2.86 10.65
CA MET A 55 3.10 -2.60 11.50
C MET A 55 2.46 -3.87 12.07
N GLY A 56 2.94 -5.06 11.67
CA GLY A 56 2.38 -6.36 12.06
C GLY A 56 1.06 -6.68 11.36
N LEU A 57 0.82 -6.09 10.19
CA LEU A 57 -0.38 -6.30 9.38
C LEU A 57 -0.15 -7.36 8.30
N GLU A 58 -1.23 -8.01 7.90
CA GLU A 58 -1.19 -8.98 6.81
C GLU A 58 -0.91 -8.30 5.45
N GLN A 59 -0.25 -9.03 4.56
CA GLN A 59 -0.05 -8.57 3.18
C GLN A 59 -1.40 -8.31 2.51
N GLY A 60 -1.52 -7.19 1.81
CA GLY A 60 -2.78 -6.80 1.16
C GLY A 60 -3.67 -5.88 1.99
N HIS A 61 -3.40 -5.68 3.28
CA HIS A 61 -4.23 -4.86 4.17
C HIS A 61 -4.50 -3.44 3.63
N PHE A 62 -3.52 -2.83 2.97
CA PHE A 62 -3.64 -1.48 2.41
C PHE A 62 -4.03 -1.44 0.93
N TYR A 63 -4.33 -2.56 0.26
CA TYR A 63 -4.46 -2.57 -1.21
C TYR A 63 -5.71 -1.81 -1.68
N ASP A 64 -6.82 -1.92 -0.95
CA ASP A 64 -8.04 -1.17 -1.27
C ASP A 64 -7.81 0.33 -1.16
N ILE A 65 -7.20 0.78 -0.06
CA ILE A 65 -6.91 2.20 0.20
C ILE A 65 -5.87 2.72 -0.79
N TYR A 66 -4.83 1.93 -1.07
CA TYR A 66 -3.80 2.26 -2.04
C TYR A 66 -4.35 2.39 -3.45
N GLY A 67 -5.27 1.51 -3.84
CA GLY A 67 -5.93 1.55 -5.14
C GLY A 67 -6.67 2.87 -5.36
N VAL A 68 -7.44 3.30 -4.34
CA VAL A 68 -8.15 4.58 -4.36
C VAL A 68 -7.18 5.76 -4.44
N GLU A 69 -6.17 5.82 -3.56
CA GLU A 69 -5.21 6.93 -3.49
C GLU A 69 -4.32 7.06 -4.74
N CYS A 70 -3.87 5.94 -5.33
CA CYS A 70 -2.91 5.98 -6.43
C CYS A 70 -3.52 6.05 -7.83
N PHE A 71 -4.76 5.58 -8.03
CA PHE A 71 -5.32 5.42 -9.37
C PHE A 71 -6.61 6.21 -9.61
N ILE A 72 -7.38 6.52 -8.56
CA ILE A 72 -8.64 7.28 -8.70
C ILE A 72 -8.36 8.78 -8.60
N GLU A 73 -7.46 9.20 -7.71
CA GLU A 73 -7.14 10.62 -7.49
C GLU A 73 -6.01 11.15 -8.40
N SER A 74 -5.28 10.27 -9.07
CA SER A 74 -4.16 10.61 -9.97
C SER A 74 -4.29 9.78 -11.24
N ALA A 75 -4.33 10.42 -12.42
CA ALA A 75 -4.47 9.73 -13.72
C ALA A 75 -3.54 8.48 -13.80
N PRO A 76 -4.05 7.31 -14.19
CA PRO A 76 -3.37 6.04 -13.96
C PRO A 76 -2.07 5.95 -14.76
N HIS A 77 -0.94 6.06 -14.04
CA HIS A 77 0.36 5.71 -14.57
C HIS A 77 0.48 4.19 -14.64
N TRP A 78 0.32 3.61 -15.84
CA TRP A 78 0.43 2.17 -16.12
C TRP A 78 1.62 1.48 -15.41
N ARG A 79 2.76 2.18 -15.31
CA ARG A 79 3.99 1.73 -14.63
C ARG A 79 3.82 1.39 -13.13
N ARG A 80 2.75 1.86 -12.48
CA ARG A 80 2.41 1.51 -11.09
C ARG A 80 1.28 0.51 -10.99
N LEU A 81 0.41 0.46 -12.01
CA LEU A 81 -0.70 -0.48 -12.07
C LEU A 81 -0.20 -1.91 -12.25
N GLU A 82 0.81 -2.11 -13.11
CA GLU A 82 1.40 -3.43 -13.36
C GLU A 82 1.90 -4.14 -12.08
N PRO A 83 2.82 -3.56 -11.25
CA PRO A 83 3.26 -4.22 -10.04
C PRO A 83 2.14 -4.38 -9.00
N PHE A 84 1.12 -3.50 -9.00
CA PHE A 84 -0.05 -3.65 -8.15
C PHE A 84 -0.87 -4.88 -8.52
N ILE A 85 -1.17 -5.08 -9.81
CA ILE A 85 -1.92 -6.25 -10.31
C ILE A 85 -1.18 -7.55 -10.00
N TYR A 86 0.13 -7.62 -10.27
CA TYR A 86 0.93 -8.82 -9.97
C TYR A 86 0.88 -9.21 -8.50
N ARG A 87 0.92 -8.21 -7.61
CA ARG A 87 0.85 -8.44 -6.16
C ARG A 87 -0.52 -8.88 -5.70
N CYS A 88 -1.60 -8.30 -6.24
CA CYS A 88 -2.97 -8.76 -5.98
C CYS A 88 -3.16 -10.22 -6.40
N ILE A 89 -2.66 -10.59 -7.58
CA ILE A 89 -2.70 -11.97 -8.07
C ILE A 89 -1.95 -12.91 -7.13
N ASN A 90 -0.73 -12.56 -6.73
CA ASN A 90 0.08 -13.39 -5.83
C ASN A 90 -0.61 -13.60 -4.46
N VAL A 91 -1.18 -12.56 -3.87
CA VAL A 91 -1.93 -12.66 -2.61
C VAL A 91 -3.16 -13.56 -2.79
N CYS A 92 -3.94 -13.37 -3.85
CA CYS A 92 -5.16 -14.16 -4.10
C CYS A 92 -4.86 -15.64 -4.39
N LEU A 93 -3.77 -15.95 -5.09
CA LEU A 93 -3.35 -17.31 -5.38
C LEU A 93 -2.89 -18.05 -4.12
N ASN A 94 -2.14 -17.37 -3.24
CA ASN A 94 -1.71 -17.94 -1.97
C ASN A 94 -2.88 -18.14 -0.97
N ALA A 95 -3.96 -17.37 -1.12
CA ALA A 95 -5.16 -17.47 -0.28
C ALA A 95 -6.14 -18.60 -0.69
N LYS A 96 -5.85 -19.43 -1.71
CA LYS A 96 -6.77 -20.45 -2.25
C LYS A 96 -8.20 -19.93 -2.53
N ASN A 97 -8.35 -18.67 -2.96
CA ASN A 97 -9.66 -18.14 -3.34
C ASN A 97 -9.62 -17.47 -4.72
N ILE A 98 -9.72 -18.32 -5.74
CA ILE A 98 -9.78 -17.94 -7.17
C ILE A 98 -11.02 -17.08 -7.49
N ASN A 99 -12.05 -17.07 -6.64
CA ASN A 99 -13.30 -16.37 -6.92
C ASN A 99 -13.21 -14.85 -6.76
N THR A 100 -12.29 -14.34 -5.95
CA THR A 100 -12.09 -12.89 -5.76
C THR A 100 -11.37 -12.24 -6.94
N LEU A 101 -10.49 -13.00 -7.62
CA LEU A 101 -9.72 -12.51 -8.76
C LEU A 101 -10.61 -12.27 -9.98
N ASN A 102 -11.57 -13.17 -10.24
CA ASN A 102 -12.55 -13.01 -11.32
C ASN A 102 -13.51 -11.84 -11.07
N ALA A 103 -13.90 -11.59 -9.82
CA ALA A 103 -14.76 -10.44 -9.50
C ALA A 103 -14.05 -9.09 -9.75
N TRP A 104 -12.77 -8.98 -9.42
CA TRP A 104 -11.97 -7.77 -9.66
C TRP A 104 -11.54 -7.60 -11.12
N LEU A 105 -11.11 -8.68 -11.81
CA LEU A 105 -10.81 -8.64 -13.25
C LEU A 105 -12.06 -8.26 -14.06
N CYS A 106 -13.23 -8.81 -13.74
CA CYS A 106 -14.48 -8.39 -14.40
C CYS A 106 -14.85 -6.94 -14.09
N ALA A 107 -14.61 -6.45 -12.87
CA ALA A 107 -14.87 -5.05 -12.52
C ALA A 107 -13.91 -4.07 -13.22
N SER A 108 -12.64 -4.44 -13.41
CA SER A 108 -11.65 -3.57 -14.05
C SER A 108 -11.65 -3.62 -15.58
N ILE A 109 -12.11 -4.71 -16.21
CA ILE A 109 -12.23 -4.83 -17.67
C ILE A 109 -13.51 -4.15 -18.21
N VAL A 110 -14.53 -3.92 -17.37
CA VAL A 110 -15.78 -3.25 -17.79
C VAL A 110 -15.73 -1.73 -17.63
N TYR A 111 -14.77 -1.20 -16.86
CA TYR A 111 -14.62 0.23 -16.57
C TYR A 111 -13.39 0.90 -17.24
N PHE A 112 -12.72 0.21 -18.16
CA PHE A 112 -11.72 0.75 -19.10
C PHE A 112 -12.00 0.23 -20.51
#